data_AF-A0A964UXC0-F1
#
_entry.id   AF-A0A964UXC0-F1
#
_cell.length_a   1.000
_cell.length_b   1.000
_cell.length_c   1.000
_cell.angle_alpha   90.00
_cell.angle_beta   90.00
_cell.angle_gamma   90.00
#
_symmetry.space_group_name_H-M   'P 1'
#
loop_
_entity.id
_entity.type
_entity.pdbx_description
1 polymer ?
#
loop_
_entity_poly.entity_id
_entity_poly.type
_entity_poly.pdbx_seq_one_letter_code
_entity_poly.pdbx_strand_id
1 'polypeptide(L)'
;MATNKMGPPCPNCGSHLTDIASTARTADRGFWRLRKCPSCGHRFHTVQQPEMIVIKGTVSWLTDSKGKQRTAQVDWRWYEAG
;
A
#
# COMPACT_ATOMS: atom_id res chain seq x y z
N MET A 1 -20.96 -3.06 6.68
CA MET A 1 -19.68 -3.73 6.38
C MET A 1 -18.66 -2.67 6.02
N ALA A 2 -17.55 -2.57 6.75
CA ALA A 2 -16.54 -1.53 6.55
C ALA A 2 -15.87 -1.72 5.19
N THR A 3 -16.24 -0.89 4.21
CA THR A 3 -15.64 -0.92 2.89
C THR A 3 -14.20 -0.42 2.97
N ASN A 4 -13.26 -1.35 3.06
CA ASN A 4 -11.83 -1.14 2.87
C ASN A 4 -11.59 -0.80 1.37
N LYS A 5 -12.06 0.39 0.95
CA LYS A 5 -12.29 0.79 -0.45
C LYS A 5 -11.06 1.29 -1.19
N MET A 6 -9.94 1.57 -0.52
CA MET A 6 -8.76 2.11 -1.20
C MET A 6 -7.81 0.99 -1.60
N GLY A 7 -8.20 0.22 -2.61
CA GLY A 7 -7.27 -0.57 -3.41
C GLY A 7 -6.69 0.23 -4.57
N PRO A 8 -5.65 -0.29 -5.25
CA PRO A 8 -5.27 0.26 -6.53
C PRO A 8 -6.45 0.19 -7.52
N PRO A 9 -6.53 1.12 -8.49
CA PRO A 9 -7.57 1.11 -9.50
C PRO A 9 -7.53 -0.20 -10.31
N CYS A 10 -8.70 -0.60 -10.83
CA CYS A 10 -8.78 -1.77 -11.69
C CYS A 10 -7.93 -1.56 -12.95
N PRO A 11 -6.99 -2.46 -13.27
CA PRO A 11 -6.11 -2.31 -14.44
C PRO A 11 -6.88 -2.41 -15.77
N ASN A 12 -8.08 -2.99 -15.77
CA ASN A 12 -8.87 -3.18 -16.98
C ASN A 12 -9.76 -1.96 -17.32
N CYS A 13 -10.41 -1.35 -16.33
CA CYS A 13 -11.39 -0.27 -16.58
C CYS A 13 -11.11 1.02 -15.81
N GLY A 14 -10.04 1.08 -15.01
CA GLY A 14 -9.69 2.26 -14.20
C GLY A 14 -10.58 2.53 -13.00
N SER A 15 -11.60 1.70 -12.73
CA SER A 15 -12.48 1.90 -11.57
C SER A 15 -11.68 1.87 -10.27
N HIS A 16 -11.86 2.92 -9.44
CA HIS A 16 -11.24 3.02 -8.11
C HIS A 16 -11.93 2.15 -7.06
N LEU A 17 -13.10 1.59 -7.39
CA LEU A 17 -13.80 0.65 -6.52
C LEU A 17 -13.32 -0.76 -6.83
N THR A 18 -12.68 -1.40 -5.87
CA THR A 18 -12.24 -2.79 -5.96
C THR A 18 -12.48 -3.50 -4.63
N ASP A 19 -13.06 -4.70 -4.69
CA ASP A 19 -13.35 -5.53 -3.53
C ASP A 19 -12.28 -6.60 -3.35
N ILE A 20 -12.00 -6.99 -2.10
CA ILE A 20 -11.10 -8.10 -1.81
C ILE A 20 -11.92 -9.38 -1.82
N ALA A 21 -11.61 -10.28 -2.76
CA ALA A 21 -12.26 -11.58 -2.89
C ALA A 21 -11.61 -12.64 -2.00
N SER A 22 -10.27 -12.62 -1.89
CA SER A 22 -9.52 -13.51 -1.00
C SER A 22 -8.19 -12.90 -0.60
N THR A 23 -7.64 -13.38 0.51
CA THR A 23 -6.31 -13.02 1.00
C THR A 23 -5.54 -14.29 1.31
N ALA A 24 -4.26 -14.32 0.98
CA ALA A 24 -3.40 -15.44 1.33
C ALA A 24 -2.01 -14.96 1.71
N ARG A 25 -1.39 -15.74 2.59
CA ARG A 25 -0.07 -15.48 3.16
C ARG A 25 0.86 -16.56 2.66
N THR A 26 1.98 -16.15 2.08
CA THR A 26 3.04 -17.06 1.65
C THR A 26 4.25 -16.89 2.57
N ALA A 27 4.98 -17.98 2.81
CA ALA A 27 6.14 -17.96 3.71
C ALA A 27 7.32 -17.15 3.14
N ASP A 28 7.36 -16.96 1.82
CA ASP A 28 8.48 -16.43 1.05
C ASP A 28 8.27 -15.00 0.52
N ARG A 29 7.02 -14.61 0.15
CA ARG A 29 6.78 -13.36 -0.61
C ARG A 29 5.68 -12.44 -0.07
N GLY A 30 5.22 -12.67 1.16
CA GLY A 30 4.32 -11.75 1.85
C GLY A 30 2.82 -12.01 1.63
N PHE A 31 2.02 -11.01 2.00
CA PHE A 31 0.55 -11.06 1.97
C PHE A 31 0.05 -10.66 0.57
N TRP A 32 -0.64 -11.55 -0.13
CA TRP A 32 -1.32 -11.21 -1.38
C TRP A 32 -2.83 -11.19 -1.20
N ARG A 33 -3.49 -10.34 -2.00
CA ARG A 33 -4.94 -10.20 -2.03
C ARG A 33 -5.42 -10.36 -3.46
N LEU A 34 -6.37 -11.25 -3.68
CA LEU A 34 -7.16 -11.28 -4.91
C LEU A 34 -8.24 -10.21 -4.81
N ARG A 35 -8.28 -9.32 -5.79
CA ARG A 35 -9.30 -8.28 -5.91
C ARG A 35 -10.23 -8.55 -7.07
N LYS A 36 -11.48 -8.13 -6.93
CA LYS A 36 -12.50 -8.13 -7.99
C LYS A 36 -13.00 -6.70 -8.19
N CYS A 37 -13.03 -6.25 -9.42
CA CYS A 37 -13.69 -4.99 -9.77
C CYS A 37 -15.20 -5.22 -9.89
N PRO A 38 -16.05 -4.55 -9.09
CA PRO A 38 -17.51 -4.62 -9.24
C PRO A 38 -18.00 -4.00 -10.56
N SER A 39 -17.27 -3.03 -11.13
CA SER A 39 -17.68 -2.34 -12.36
C SER A 39 -17.54 -3.20 -13.62
N CYS A 40 -16.45 -3.97 -13.76
CA CYS A 40 -16.19 -4.78 -14.96
C CYS A 40 -16.02 -6.29 -14.67
N GLY A 41 -16.15 -6.72 -13.42
CA GLY A 41 -15.98 -8.12 -13.01
C GLY A 41 -14.53 -8.63 -13.02
N HIS A 42 -13.57 -7.85 -13.53
CA HIS A 42 -12.17 -8.25 -13.67
C HIS A 42 -11.54 -8.60 -12.32
N ARG A 43 -10.74 -9.67 -12.30
CA ARG A 43 -10.05 -10.16 -11.11
C ARG A 43 -8.54 -10.02 -11.28
N PHE A 44 -7.87 -9.50 -10.26
CA PHE A 44 -6.43 -9.25 -10.31
C PHE A 44 -5.81 -9.35 -8.91
N HIS A 45 -4.52 -9.64 -8.84
CA HIS A 45 -3.79 -9.82 -7.58
C HIS A 45 -3.08 -8.54 -7.18
N THR A 46 -2.99 -8.29 -5.87
CA THR A 46 -2.22 -7.19 -5.29
C THR A 46 -1.36 -7.71 -4.15
N VAL A 47 -0.13 -7.23 -4.04
CA VAL A 47 0.74 -7.48 -2.89
C VAL A 47 0.45 -6.41 -1.84
N GLN A 48 0.23 -6.83 -0.60
CA GLN A 48 0.25 -5.96 0.56
C GLN A 48 1.58 -6.19 1.28
N GLN A 49 2.47 -5.20 1.20
CA GLN A 49 3.68 -5.21 2.00
C GLN A 49 3.31 -5.04 3.49
N PRO A 50 3.99 -5.77 4.40
CA PRO A 50 3.80 -5.56 5.83
C PRO A 50 4.18 -4.12 6.19
N GLU A 51 3.47 -3.52 7.15
CA GLU A 51 3.95 -2.30 7.77
C GLU A 51 5.28 -2.62 8.49
N MET A 52 6.31 -1.86 8.17
CA MET A 52 7.63 -2.04 8.75
C MET A 52 7.88 -0.95 9.79
N ILE A 53 8.40 -1.36 10.95
CA ILE A 53 8.92 -0.41 11.92
C ILE A 53 10.17 0.21 11.33
N VAL A 54 10.19 1.54 11.28
CA VAL A 54 11.36 2.29 10.89
C VAL A 54 12.40 2.33 12.01
N ILE A 55 13.66 2.15 11.66
CA ILE A 55 14.83 2.33 12.52
C ILE A 55 14.79 3.75 13.10
N LYS A 56 14.97 3.84 14.42
CA LYS A 56 14.98 5.14 15.11
C LYS A 56 16.11 6.01 14.54
N GLY A 57 15.77 7.25 14.17
CA GLY A 57 16.72 8.20 13.59
C GLY A 57 16.76 8.21 12.06
N THR A 58 16.11 7.26 11.37
CA THR A 58 16.00 7.30 9.89
C THR A 58 14.79 8.09 9.41
N VAL A 59 14.05 8.74 10.31
CA VAL A 59 12.90 9.58 9.96
C VAL A 59 13.24 11.04 10.22
N SER A 60 13.23 11.84 9.16
CA SER A 60 13.30 13.30 9.22
C SER A 60 11.92 13.91 8.92
N TRP A 61 11.71 15.14 9.38
CA TRP A 61 10.48 15.88 9.12
C TRP A 61 10.77 17.03 8.18
N LEU A 62 10.20 16.98 6.98
CA LEU A 62 10.21 18.12 6.07
C LEU A 62 9.12 19.09 6.50
N THR A 63 9.48 20.35 6.68
CA THR A 63 8.53 21.43 6.92
C THR A 63 8.27 22.14 5.60
N ASP A 64 7.00 22.41 5.27
CA ASP A 64 6.69 23.24 4.11
C ASP A 64 7.29 24.66 4.27
N SER A 65 7.45 25.37 3.16
CA SER A 65 8.01 26.75 3.15
C SER A 65 7.15 27.77 3.90
N LYS A 66 5.96 27.39 4.36
CA LYS A 66 5.01 28.19 5.13
C LYS A 66 4.91 27.75 6.59
N GLY A 67 5.75 26.80 7.04
CA GLY A 67 5.74 26.26 8.41
C GLY A 67 4.52 25.43 8.80
N LYS A 68 3.58 25.13 7.88
CA LYS A 68 2.24 24.62 8.24
C LYS A 68 2.10 23.10 8.24
N GLN A 69 2.83 22.39 7.39
CA GLN A 69 2.78 20.93 7.31
C GLN A 69 4.15 20.29 7.55
N ARG A 70 4.13 19.19 8.30
CA ARG A 70 5.30 18.33 8.54
C ARG A 70 5.06 17.00 7.85
N THR A 71 5.83 16.70 6.81
CA THR A 71 5.79 15.41 6.12
C THR A 71 6.96 14.56 6.61
N ALA A 72 6.67 13.34 7.08
CA ALA A 72 7.71 12.39 7.45
C ALA A 72 8.43 11.90 6.18
N GLN A 73 9.76 11.93 6.22
CA GLN A 73 10.62 11.40 5.18
C GLN A 73 11.51 10.32 5.80
N VAL A 74 11.53 9.14 5.18
CA VAL A 74 12.37 8.02 5.61
C VAL A 74 13.65 8.00 4.76
N ASP A 75 14.80 7.90 5.40
CA ASP A 75 16.08 7.62 4.74
C ASP A 75 16.13 6.13 4.38
N TRP A 76 15.81 5.83 3.12
CA TRP A 76 15.72 4.46 2.62
C TRP A 76 17.06 3.76 2.47
N ARG A 77 18.19 4.49 2.52
CA ARG A 77 19.54 3.92 2.39
C ARG A 77 19.82 2.84 3.45
N TRP A 78 19.15 2.90 4.59
CA TRP A 78 19.29 1.94 5.69
C TRP A 78 18.50 0.63 5.49
N TYR A 79 17.67 0.54 4.45
CA TYR A 79 16.81 -0.63 4.17
C TYR A 79 17.16 -1.32 2.84
N GLU A 80 18.11 -0.78 2.07
CA GLU A 80 18.58 -1.38 0.81
C GLU A 80 19.64 -2.48 1.03
N ALA A 81 20.05 -2.73 2.28
CA ALA A 81 21.00 -3.77 2.64
C ALA A 81 20.27 -5.00 3.23
N GLY A 82 19.79 -5.88 2.34
CA GLY A 82 19.57 -7.32 2.58
C GLY A 82 18.62 -7.73 3.70
#